data_AF-A0A496RJP9-F1
#
_entry.id   AF-A0A496RJP9-F1
#
_cell.length_a   1.000
_cell.length_b   1.000
_cell.length_c   1.000
_cell.angle_alpha   90.00
_cell.angle_beta   90.00
_cell.angle_gamma   90.00
#
_symmetry.space_group_name_H-M   'P 1'
#
loop_
_entity.id
_entity.type
_entity.pdbx_description
1 polymer ?
#
loop_
_entity_poly.entity_id
_entity_poly.type
_entity_poly.pdbx_seq_one_letter_code
_entity_poly.pdbx_strand_id
1 'polypeptide(L)' 'MKKDKLTQKVISTRKRISAKKEKELKEKLKEAIRILTQEFKPKRIFLIGSLAKDKVHYSSDIDLYKTG' A
#
# COMPACT_ATOMS: atom_id res chain seq x y z
N MET A 1 -15.84 12.64 -25.05
CA MET A 1 -15.08 11.68 -25.91
C MET A 1 -15.07 10.30 -25.25
N LYS A 2 -15.53 9.24 -25.92
CA LYS A 2 -15.34 7.86 -25.45
C LYS A 2 -13.86 7.49 -25.61
N LYS A 3 -13.22 6.99 -24.55
CA LYS A 3 -11.85 6.46 -24.62
C LYS A 3 -11.85 5.22 -25.52
N ASP A 4 -10.86 5.09 -26.40
CA ASP A 4 -10.72 3.95 -27.30
C ASP A 4 -10.50 2.64 -26.51
N LYS A 5 -10.71 1.49 -27.18
CA LYS A 5 -10.64 0.16 -26.56
C LYS A 5 -9.27 -0.13 -25.93
N LEU A 6 -8.17 0.34 -26.53
CA LEU A 6 -6.82 0.13 -26.02
C LEU A 6 -6.63 0.91 -24.73
N THR A 7 -7.01 2.19 -24.71
CA THR A 7 -6.94 3.04 -23.51
C THR A 7 -7.72 2.44 -22.35
N GLN A 8 -8.92 1.90 -22.60
CA GLN A 8 -9.71 1.23 -21.55
C GLN A 8 -9.01 -0.02 -20.99
N LYS A 9 -8.40 -0.84 -21.86
CA LYS A 9 -7.65 -2.04 -21.47
C LYS A 9 -6.39 -1.72 -20.65
N VAL A 10 -5.69 -0.64 -20.99
CA VAL A 10 -4.54 -0.16 -20.19
C VAL A 10 -4.99 0.28 -18.81
N ILE A 11 -6.08 1.06 -18.71
CA ILE A 11 -6.62 1.55 -17.43
C ILE A 11 -7.05 0.37 -16.54
N SER A 12 -7.78 -0.60 -17.08
CA SER A 12 -8.24 -1.76 -16.29
C SER A 12 -7.06 -2.61 -15.82
N THR A 13 -6.04 -2.80 -16.66
CA THR A 13 -4.82 -3.53 -16.30
C THR A 13 -4.08 -2.85 -15.16
N ARG A 14 -3.89 -1.52 -15.24
CA ARG A 14 -3.25 -0.72 -14.17
C ARG A 14 -4.01 -0.85 -12.85
N LYS A 15 -5.35 -0.72 -12.88
CA LYS A 15 -6.19 -0.90 -11.68
C LYS A 15 -5.99 -2.27 -11.04
N ARG A 16 -5.96 -3.34 -11.84
CA ARG A 16 -5.74 -4.70 -11.34
C ARG A 16 -4.37 -4.87 -10.69
N ILE A 17 -3.32 -4.29 -11.29
CA ILE A 17 -1.96 -4.34 -10.73
C ILE A 17 -1.90 -3.60 -9.39
N SER A 18 -2.45 -2.38 -9.33
CA SER A 18 -2.54 -1.60 -8.09
C SER A 18 -3.28 -2.36 -6.99
N ALA A 19 -4.42 -2.97 -7.28
CA ALA A 19 -5.18 -3.74 -6.29
C ALA A 19 -4.41 -4.97 -5.77
N LYS A 20 -3.68 -5.67 -6.65
CA LYS A 20 -2.82 -6.79 -6.23
C LYS A 20 -1.69 -6.29 -5.32
N LYS A 21 -1.06 -5.17 -5.68
CA LYS A 21 0.02 -4.56 -4.89
C LYS A 21 -0.47 -4.11 -3.53
N GLU A 22 -1.64 -3.48 -3.46
CA GLU A 22 -2.25 -3.05 -2.20
C GLU A 22 -2.47 -4.22 -1.25
N LYS A 23 -3.00 -5.35 -1.75
CA LYS A 23 -3.16 -6.57 -0.96
C LYS A 23 -1.81 -7.08 -0.42
N GLU A 24 -0.78 -7.12 -1.26
CA GLU A 24 0.57 -7.52 -0.85
C GLU A 24 1.13 -6.62 0.25
N LEU A 25 1.01 -5.28 0.08
CA LEU A 25 1.50 -4.32 1.06
C LEU A 25 0.73 -4.41 2.39
N LYS A 26 -0.58 -4.67 2.36
CA LYS A 26 -1.39 -4.88 3.58
C LYS A 26 -0.94 -6.10 4.37
N GLU A 27 -0.55 -7.20 3.71
CA GLU A 27 -0.02 -8.37 4.42
C GLU A 27 1.37 -8.09 5.01
N LYS A 28 2.27 -7.46 4.23
CA LYS A 28 3.60 -7.04 4.72
C LYS A 28 3.51 -6.05 5.88
N LEU A 29 2.52 -5.16 5.86
CA LEU A 29 2.27 -4.21 6.93
C LEU A 29 1.95 -4.90 8.25
N LYS A 30 1.12 -5.96 8.24
CA LYS A 30 0.83 -6.75 9.45
C LYS A 30 2.10 -7.37 10.03
N GLU A 31 2.95 -7.93 9.17
CA GLU A 31 4.22 -8.51 9.56
C GLU A 31 5.17 -7.45 10.15
N ALA A 32 5.30 -6.30 9.50
CA ALA A 32 6.12 -5.19 9.99
C ALA A 32 5.64 -4.67 11.35
N ILE A 33 4.32 -4.49 11.53
CA ILE A 33 3.74 -4.07 12.82
C ILE A 33 4.05 -5.12 13.91
N ARG A 34 3.94 -6.41 13.60
CA ARG A 34 4.24 -7.49 14.55
C ARG A 34 5.68 -7.40 15.05
N ILE A 35 6.64 -7.29 14.13
CA ILE A 35 8.07 -7.16 14.45
C ILE A 35 8.32 -5.90 15.28
N LEU A 36 7.83 -4.74 14.82
CA LEU A 36 8.00 -3.47 15.53
C LEU A 36 7.45 -3.51 16.95
N THR A 37 6.29 -4.15 17.14
CA THR A 37 5.65 -4.27 18.45
C THR A 37 6.44 -5.18 19.40
N GLN A 38 6.96 -6.30 18.89
CA GLN A 38 7.71 -7.27 19.68
C GLN A 38 9.08 -6.73 20.10
N GLU A 39 9.80 -6.10 19.18
CA GLU A 39 11.19 -5.68 19.40
C GLU A 39 11.30 -4.32 20.10
N PHE A 40 10.44 -3.36 19.73
CA PHE A 40 10.61 -1.96 20.14
C PHE A 40 9.55 -1.45 21.10
N LYS A 41 8.47 -2.22 21.34
CA LYS A 41 7.34 -1.87 22.22
C LYS A 41 6.90 -0.39 22.09
N PRO A 42 6.65 0.11 20.88
CA PRO A 42 6.33 1.52 20.67
C PRO A 42 4.99 1.86 21.33
N LYS A 43 4.85 3.10 21.83
CA LYS A 43 3.55 3.57 22.34
C LYS A 43 2.50 3.66 21.22
N ARG A 44 2.93 4.07 20.02
CA ARG A 44 2.08 4.22 18.83
C ARG A 44 2.89 3.95 17.56
N ILE A 45 2.19 3.42 16.57
CA ILE A 45 2.67 3.22 15.19
C ILE A 45 1.66 3.92 14.26
N PHE A 46 2.16 4.74 13.34
CA PHE A 46 1.37 5.45 12.36
C PHE A 46 1.70 4.95 10.96
N LEU A 47 0.67 4.57 10.21
CA LEU A 47 0.77 4.33 8.77
C LEU A 47 0.60 5.66 8.04
N ILE A 48 1.55 6.00 7.19
CA ILE A 48 1.51 7.22 6.38
C ILE A 48 1.69 6.89 4.89
N GLY A 49 1.75 7.91 4.04
CA GLY A 49 2.05 7.71 2.62
C GLY A 49 0.90 7.16 1.77
N SER A 50 1.27 6.47 0.70
CA SER A 50 0.34 6.09 -0.37
C SER A 50 -0.65 4.99 0.05
N LEU A 51 -0.18 4.03 0.86
CA LEU A 51 -1.00 2.95 1.39
C LEU A 51 -2.07 3.47 2.37
N ALA A 52 -1.74 4.45 3.22
CA ALA A 52 -2.70 5.08 4.12
C ALA A 52 -3.80 5.88 3.41
N LYS A 53 -3.56 6.28 2.15
CA LYS A 53 -4.48 7.10 1.35
C LYS A 53 -5.24 6.28 0.29
N ASP A 54 -5.10 4.96 0.27
CA ASP A 54 -5.62 4.06 -0.78
C ASP A 54 -5.22 4.50 -2.20
N LYS A 55 -4.03 5.09 -2.35
CA LYS A 55 -3.46 5.56 -3.63
C LYS A 55 -2.27 4.71 -4.04
N VAL A 56 -2.42 3.39 -3.99
CA VAL A 56 -1.34 2.44 -4.25
C VAL A 56 -1.04 2.34 -5.74
N HIS A 57 0.24 2.54 -6.07
CA HIS A 57 0.81 2.25 -7.37
C HIS A 57 1.66 0.98 -7.30
N TYR A 58 2.02 0.43 -8.46
CA TYR A 58 2.80 -0.81 -8.53
C TYR A 58 4.16 -0.70 -7.82
N SER A 59 4.75 0.50 -7.79
CA SER A 59 6.01 0.82 -7.15
C SER A 59 5.86 1.35 -5.72
N SER A 60 4.64 1.42 -5.18
CA SER A 60 4.42 1.86 -3.81
C SER A 60 5.07 0.90 -2.81
N ASP A 61 5.54 1.48 -1.72
CA ASP A 61 6.11 0.87 -0.54
C ASP A 61 5.27 1.17 0.73
N ILE A 62 5.81 0.85 1.90
CA ILE A 62 5.16 1.01 3.20
C ILE A 62 5.92 2.06 4.00
N ASP A 63 5.23 3.15 4.35
CA ASP A 63 5.76 4.19 5.21
C ASP A 63 5.21 4.03 6.64
N LEU A 64 6.11 3.80 7.61
CA LEU A 64 5.76 3.68 9.03
C LEU A 64 6.53 4.68 9.88
N TYR A 65 5.82 5.32 10.79
CA TYR A 65 6.40 6.18 11.82
C TYR A 65 6.03 5.66 13.20
N LYS A 66 7.01 5.53 14.11
CA LYS A 66 6.80 5.08 15.49
C LYS A 66 7.13 6.17 16.49
N THR A 67 6.47 6.13 17.64
CA THR A 67 6.83 6.94 18.81
C THR A 67 7.29 6.05 19.97
N GLY A 68 8.32 6.51 20.69
CA GLY A 68 8.84 5.85 21.90
C GLY A 68 7.95 6.03 23.12
#